data_AF-A0A7G5E1U6-F1
#
_entry.id   AF-A0A7G5E1U6-F1
#
_cell.length_a   1.000
_cell.length_b   1.000
_cell.length_c   1.000
_cell.angle_alpha   90.00
_cell.angle_beta   90.00
_cell.angle_gamma   90.00
#
_symmetry.space_group_name_H-M   'P 1'
#
loop_
_entity.id
_entity.type
_entity.pdbx_description
1 polymer ?
#
loop_
_entity_poly.entity_id
_entity_poly.type
_entity_poly.pdbx_seq_one_letter_code
_entity_poly.pdbx_strand_id
1 'polypeptide(L)'
;MKRVTILLFLITLSGITFGQEKLWVKQTKVNDAMKFESQLNPDPKFLNQNIFMSSDYYPYLEKYPLQTPVVVERSAVDYLALSVEYFFSEKDSLLRIVSCNWEVNRYNKSMQKLAKGWKE
;
A
#
# COMPACT_ATOMS: atom_id res chain seq x y z
N MET A 1 6.39 4.87 47.82
CA MET A 1 7.24 4.60 46.64
C MET A 1 6.56 3.69 45.60
N LYS A 2 6.05 2.50 45.94
CA LYS A 2 5.46 1.55 44.97
C LYS A 2 4.30 2.10 44.12
N ARG A 3 3.45 2.98 44.65
CA ARG A 3 2.30 3.57 43.92
C ARG A 3 2.69 4.62 42.87
N VAL A 4 3.79 5.35 43.12
CA VAL A 4 4.29 6.38 42.19
C VAL A 4 4.95 5.72 40.97
N THR A 5 5.65 4.60 41.18
CA THR A 5 6.27 3.83 40.11
C THR A 5 5.24 3.23 39.14
N ILE A 6 4.09 2.77 39.65
CA ILE A 6 2.99 2.24 38.83
C ILE A 6 2.35 3.34 37.98
N LEU A 7 2.17 4.55 38.54
CA LEU A 7 1.62 5.70 37.82
C LEU A 7 2.55 6.18 36.69
N LEU A 8 3.86 6.22 36.93
CA LEU A 8 4.84 6.51 35.87
C LEU A 8 4.86 5.45 34.75
N PHE A 9 4.67 4.18 35.10
CA PHE A 9 4.60 3.10 34.12
C PHE A 9 3.33 3.20 33.24
N LEU A 10 2.19 3.60 33.83
CA LEU A 10 0.94 3.83 33.08
C LEU A 10 1.00 5.03 32.12
N ILE A 11 1.69 6.10 32.50
CA ILE A 11 1.86 7.31 31.65
C ILE A 11 2.77 7.03 30.44
N THR A 12 3.69 6.07 30.55
CA THR A 12 4.57 5.69 29.43
C THR A 12 3.91 4.72 28.45
N LEU A 13 2.92 3.92 28.88
CA LEU A 13 2.13 3.07 27.98
C LEU A 13 1.14 3.85 27.11
N SER A 14 0.65 5.03 27.54
CA SER A 14 -0.31 5.81 26.75
C SER A 14 0.31 6.52 25.53
N GLY A 15 1.64 6.44 25.35
CA GLY A 15 2.35 6.95 24.18
C GLY A 15 2.45 5.97 23.01
N ILE A 16 1.98 4.73 23.17
CA ILE A 16 2.02 3.72 22.09
C ILE A 16 0.85 4.01 21.14
N THR A 17 1.08 4.88 20.16
CA THR A 17 0.19 4.99 19.00
C THR A 17 0.39 3.74 18.15
N PHE A 18 -0.55 2.80 18.18
CA PHE A 18 -0.59 1.74 17.18
C PHE A 18 -0.67 2.42 15.81
N GLY A 19 0.31 2.14 14.95
CA GLY A 19 0.29 2.61 13.57
C GLY A 19 -0.99 2.12 12.91
N GLN A 20 -1.98 2.99 12.76
CA GLN A 20 -3.24 2.63 12.14
C GLN A 20 -3.01 2.69 10.63
N GLU A 21 -2.68 1.55 10.06
CA GLU A 21 -2.46 1.42 8.63
C GLU A 21 -3.74 1.74 7.87
N LYS A 22 -3.68 2.74 7.01
CA LYS A 22 -4.82 3.14 6.19
C LYS A 22 -4.83 2.31 4.92
N LEU A 23 -5.91 1.58 4.69
CA LEU A 23 -6.16 0.86 3.44
C LEU A 23 -7.22 1.60 2.63
N TRP A 24 -7.02 1.65 1.32
CA TRP A 24 -7.98 2.24 0.41
C TRP A 24 -8.91 1.17 -0.17
N VAL A 25 -10.20 1.22 0.17
CA VAL A 25 -11.20 0.24 -0.26
C VAL A 25 -12.37 0.85 -1.03
N LYS A 26 -12.41 2.18 -1.18
CA LYS A 26 -13.52 2.88 -1.83
C LYS A 26 -13.29 2.97 -3.34
N GLN A 27 -14.32 2.66 -4.12
CA GLN A 27 -14.30 2.92 -5.56
C GLN A 27 -14.18 4.42 -5.82
N THR A 28 -13.17 4.82 -6.58
CA THR A 28 -12.84 6.22 -6.85
C THR A 28 -12.04 6.35 -8.15
N LYS A 29 -11.64 7.55 -8.54
CA LYS A 29 -10.69 7.78 -9.64
C LYS A 29 -9.27 7.44 -9.21
N VAL A 30 -8.47 6.89 -10.12
CA VAL A 30 -7.05 6.55 -9.87
C VAL A 30 -6.25 7.75 -9.32
N ASN A 31 -6.53 8.97 -9.79
CA ASN A 31 -5.86 10.17 -9.29
C ASN A 31 -6.08 10.42 -7.79
N ASP A 32 -7.24 10.05 -7.25
CA ASP A 32 -7.50 10.21 -5.82
C ASP A 32 -6.80 9.12 -5.01
N ALA A 33 -6.67 7.92 -5.56
CA ALA A 33 -5.82 6.88 -4.98
C ALA A 33 -4.33 7.30 -4.98
N MET A 34 -3.85 7.94 -6.05
CA MET A 34 -2.49 8.50 -6.09
C MET A 34 -2.27 9.60 -5.06
N LYS A 35 -3.23 10.52 -4.89
CA LYS A 35 -3.16 11.53 -3.81
C LYS A 35 -3.09 10.89 -2.43
N PHE A 36 -3.84 9.82 -2.22
CA PHE A 36 -3.79 9.05 -0.98
C PHE A 36 -2.39 8.46 -0.73
N GLU A 37 -1.75 7.89 -1.75
CA GLU A 37 -0.36 7.41 -1.62
C GLU A 37 0.61 8.53 -1.26
N SER A 38 0.47 9.70 -1.86
CA SER A 38 1.29 10.88 -1.51
C SER A 38 1.06 11.38 -0.08
N GLN A 39 -0.10 11.08 0.54
CA GLN A 39 -0.35 11.38 1.95
C GLN A 39 0.29 10.35 2.89
N LEU A 40 0.42 9.10 2.44
CA LEU A 40 1.08 8.04 3.21
C LEU A 40 2.61 8.20 3.18
N ASN A 41 3.15 8.58 2.03
CA ASN A 41 4.57 8.79 1.83
C ASN A 41 4.78 10.09 1.03
N PRO A 42 5.50 11.09 1.58
CA PRO A 42 5.76 12.35 0.89
C PRO A 42 6.64 12.22 -0.37
N ASP A 43 7.38 11.10 -0.51
CA ASP A 43 8.15 10.76 -1.72
C ASP A 43 7.69 9.40 -2.27
N PRO A 44 6.47 9.31 -2.84
CA PRO A 44 5.94 8.06 -3.36
C PRO A 44 6.66 7.68 -4.66
N LYS A 45 7.22 6.47 -4.70
CA LYS A 45 7.91 5.96 -5.88
C LYS A 45 6.92 5.25 -6.79
N PHE A 46 6.60 5.90 -7.90
CA PHE A 46 5.78 5.33 -8.96
C PHE A 46 6.67 4.52 -9.91
N LEU A 47 6.38 3.23 -10.05
CA LEU A 47 7.13 2.31 -10.88
C LEU A 47 6.46 2.21 -12.25
N ASN A 48 7.28 2.28 -13.31
CA ASN A 48 6.82 1.99 -14.66
C ASN A 48 6.97 0.49 -14.92
N GLN A 49 5.85 -0.24 -14.94
CA GLN A 49 5.83 -1.70 -15.09
C GLN A 49 4.78 -2.10 -16.11
N ASN A 50 5.13 -3.01 -17.02
CA ASN A 50 4.21 -3.57 -18.00
C ASN A 50 3.50 -4.78 -17.40
N ILE A 51 2.50 -4.51 -16.54
CA ILE A 51 1.69 -5.54 -15.89
C ILE A 51 0.28 -5.49 -16.46
N PHE A 52 -0.30 -6.66 -16.70
CA PHE A 52 -1.65 -6.80 -17.21
C PHE A 52 -2.46 -7.75 -16.31
N MET A 53 -3.77 -7.56 -16.30
CA MET A 53 -4.69 -8.42 -15.56
C MET A 53 -5.23 -9.51 -16.48
N SER A 54 -5.11 -10.78 -16.05
CA SER A 54 -5.75 -11.89 -16.76
C SER A 54 -7.28 -11.80 -16.64
N SER A 55 -7.99 -12.18 -17.69
CA SER A 55 -9.45 -12.37 -17.67
C SER A 55 -9.89 -13.41 -16.64
N ASP A 56 -9.02 -14.36 -16.30
CA ASP A 56 -9.30 -15.37 -15.25
C ASP A 56 -9.44 -14.71 -13.87
N TYR A 57 -8.72 -13.61 -13.63
CA TYR A 57 -8.77 -12.86 -12.37
C TYR A 57 -9.78 -11.71 -12.42
N TYR A 58 -9.93 -11.08 -13.59
CA TYR A 58 -10.94 -10.03 -13.82
C TYR A 58 -11.81 -10.37 -15.04
N PRO A 59 -12.90 -11.13 -14.85
CA PRO A 59 -13.76 -11.57 -15.96
C PRO A 59 -14.42 -10.43 -16.74
N TYR A 60 -14.44 -9.22 -16.20
CA TYR A 60 -15.04 -8.06 -16.84
C TYR A 60 -14.07 -7.27 -17.72
N LEU A 61 -12.89 -7.80 -18.01
CA LEU A 61 -11.85 -7.12 -18.79
C LEU A 61 -12.35 -6.64 -20.17
N GLU A 62 -13.20 -7.42 -20.84
CA GLU A 62 -13.80 -7.04 -22.12
C GLU A 62 -14.78 -5.86 -21.99
N LYS A 63 -15.58 -5.86 -20.91
CA LYS A 63 -16.59 -4.83 -20.66
C LYS A 63 -15.97 -3.53 -20.14
N TYR A 64 -14.91 -3.66 -19.35
CA TYR A 64 -14.18 -2.56 -18.74
C TYR A 64 -12.67 -2.74 -18.98
N PRO A 65 -12.20 -2.38 -20.19
CA PRO A 65 -10.79 -2.46 -20.53
C PRO A 65 -9.94 -1.70 -19.51
N LEU A 66 -8.94 -2.40 -18.96
CA LEU A 66 -8.01 -1.84 -17.99
C LEU A 66 -6.81 -1.22 -18.71
N GLN A 67 -6.37 -0.08 -18.20
CA GLN A 67 -5.12 0.56 -18.62
C GLN A 67 -3.92 -0.06 -17.91
N THR A 68 -2.72 0.34 -18.35
CA THR A 68 -1.48 0.01 -17.62
C THR A 68 -1.61 0.52 -16.19
N PRO A 69 -1.45 -0.33 -15.17
CA PRO A 69 -1.71 0.04 -13.79
C PRO A 69 -0.69 1.06 -13.30
N VAL A 70 -1.11 1.89 -12.35
CA VAL A 70 -0.18 2.70 -11.56
C VAL A 70 0.38 1.81 -10.46
N VAL A 71 1.70 1.60 -10.46
CA VAL A 71 2.38 0.81 -9.43
C VAL A 71 3.11 1.74 -8.48
N VAL A 72 2.91 1.54 -7.18
CA VAL A 72 3.51 2.36 -6.13
C VAL A 72 4.35 1.47 -5.22
N GLU A 73 5.63 1.78 -5.10
CA GLU A 73 6.51 1.22 -4.09
C GLU A 73 6.26 1.92 -2.75
N ARG A 74 6.07 1.14 -1.70
CA ARG A 74 5.95 1.62 -0.33
C ARG A 74 7.18 1.20 0.46
N SER A 75 7.62 2.07 1.38
CA SER A 75 8.55 1.67 2.42
C SER A 75 7.88 0.63 3.30
N ALA A 76 8.60 -0.42 3.69
CA ALA A 76 8.12 -1.40 4.66
C ALA A 76 7.90 -0.71 6.01
N VAL A 77 6.67 -0.25 6.24
CA VAL A 77 6.14 -0.02 7.59
C VAL A 77 5.48 -1.34 7.97
N ASP A 78 5.71 -1.82 9.19
CA ASP A 78 5.66 -3.22 9.62
C ASP A 78 4.53 -4.14 9.07
N TYR A 79 3.36 -3.63 8.65
CA TYR A 79 2.26 -4.44 8.12
C TYR A 79 1.75 -4.01 6.72
N LEU A 80 2.26 -2.92 6.14
CA LEU A 80 1.84 -2.45 4.82
C LEU A 80 2.46 -3.30 3.71
N ALA A 81 1.67 -3.49 2.64
CA ALA A 81 2.16 -4.05 1.40
C ALA A 81 3.37 -3.24 0.88
N LEU A 82 4.42 -3.95 0.45
CA LEU A 82 5.63 -3.36 -0.09
C LEU A 82 5.36 -2.65 -1.43
N SER A 83 4.32 -3.05 -2.15
CA SER A 83 3.85 -2.34 -3.33
C SER A 83 2.34 -2.47 -3.50
N VAL A 84 1.74 -1.47 -4.14
CA VAL A 84 0.33 -1.48 -4.53
C VAL A 84 0.19 -1.20 -6.02
N GLU A 85 -0.66 -1.96 -6.69
CA GLU A 85 -0.99 -1.81 -8.11
C GLU A 85 -2.45 -1.38 -8.25
N TYR A 86 -2.65 -0.24 -8.91
CA TYR A 86 -3.95 0.37 -9.13
C TYR A 86 -4.37 0.16 -10.58
N PHE A 87 -5.30 -0.77 -10.81
CA PHE A 87 -5.88 -1.02 -12.14
C PHE A 87 -7.17 -0.24 -12.32
N PHE A 88 -7.26 0.51 -13.41
CA PHE A 88 -8.37 1.42 -13.68
C PHE A 88 -8.87 1.28 -15.11
N SER A 89 -10.16 1.56 -15.31
CA SER A 89 -10.74 1.58 -16.65
C SER A 89 -10.27 2.80 -17.44
N GLU A 90 -10.05 2.63 -18.74
CA GLU A 90 -9.57 3.71 -19.62
C GLU A 90 -10.53 4.92 -19.63
N LYS A 91 -11.79 4.65 -19.93
CA LYS A 91 -12.86 5.63 -19.82
C LYS A 91 -13.01 5.96 -18.35
N ASP A 92 -13.03 7.26 -18.03
CA ASP A 92 -13.22 7.87 -16.70
C ASP A 92 -12.16 7.62 -15.60
N SER A 93 -11.15 6.79 -15.88
CA SER A 93 -10.06 6.45 -14.95
C SER A 93 -10.54 5.91 -13.61
N LEU A 94 -11.70 5.26 -13.58
CA LEU A 94 -12.26 4.65 -12.38
C LEU A 94 -11.45 3.42 -11.97
N LEU A 95 -11.03 3.42 -10.72
CA LEU A 95 -10.33 2.32 -10.09
C LEU A 95 -11.26 1.09 -10.03
N ARG A 96 -10.75 -0.05 -10.51
CA ARG A 96 -11.46 -1.33 -10.56
C ARG A 96 -10.86 -2.35 -9.62
N ILE A 97 -9.53 -2.40 -9.54
CA ILE A 97 -8.80 -3.37 -8.73
C ILE A 97 -7.65 -2.67 -8.03
N VAL A 98 -7.46 -3.01 -6.76
CA VAL A 98 -6.28 -2.71 -5.98
C VAL A 98 -5.62 -4.04 -5.64
N SER A 99 -4.39 -4.23 -6.13
CA SER A 99 -3.57 -5.38 -5.79
C SER A 99 -2.50 -4.93 -4.79
N CYS A 100 -2.51 -5.51 -3.59
CA CYS A 100 -1.52 -5.26 -2.56
C CYS A 100 -0.52 -6.42 -2.55
N ASN A 101 0.78 -6.12 -2.59
CA ASN A 101 1.81 -7.14 -2.62
C ASN A 101 2.89 -6.96 -1.56
N TRP A 102 3.21 -8.05 -0.86
CA TRP A 102 4.26 -8.19 0.14
C TRP A 102 5.50 -8.92 -0.40
N GLU A 103 5.51 -9.27 -1.68
CA GLU A 103 6.62 -9.96 -2.32
C GLU A 103 7.81 -9.03 -2.49
N VAL A 104 8.86 -9.39 -1.77
CA VAL A 104 10.12 -8.66 -1.65
C VAL A 104 10.87 -8.52 -2.98
N ASN A 105 10.66 -9.44 -3.91
CA ASN A 105 11.45 -9.58 -5.13
C ASN A 105 10.71 -9.14 -6.40
N ARG A 106 9.47 -8.67 -6.29
CA ARG A 106 8.62 -8.49 -7.48
C ARG A 106 9.09 -7.37 -8.41
N TYR A 107 9.55 -6.25 -7.86
CA TYR A 107 9.88 -5.08 -8.68
C TYR A 107 11.30 -4.52 -8.53
N ASN A 108 11.92 -4.57 -7.34
CA ASN A 108 13.26 -3.99 -7.17
C ASN A 108 14.08 -4.56 -6.01
N LYS A 109 15.39 -4.23 -6.02
CA LYS A 109 16.33 -4.59 -4.94
C LYS A 109 16.15 -3.73 -3.67
N SER A 110 15.49 -2.57 -3.74
CA SER A 110 15.25 -1.73 -2.55
C SER A 110 14.27 -2.41 -1.59
N MET A 111 13.22 -3.05 -2.10
CA MET A 111 12.29 -3.86 -1.31
C MET A 111 12.99 -5.02 -0.60
N GLN A 112 14.02 -5.63 -1.20
CA GLN A 112 14.88 -6.64 -0.56
C GLN A 112 15.64 -6.14 0.65
N LYS A 113 16.13 -4.90 0.62
CA LYS A 113 16.80 -4.31 1.79
C LYS A 113 15.82 -4.04 2.92
N LEU A 114 14.59 -3.64 2.58
CA LEU A 114 13.53 -3.35 3.54
C LEU A 114 13.00 -4.61 4.24
N ALA A 115 12.75 -5.69 3.50
CA ALA A 115 12.23 -6.93 4.06
C ALA A 115 13.22 -7.71 4.95
N LYS A 116 14.51 -7.36 4.93
CA LYS A 116 15.48 -7.94 5.87
C LYS A 116 15.13 -7.64 7.34
N GLY A 117 14.46 -6.51 7.61
CA GLY A 117 14.03 -6.14 8.96
C GLY A 117 12.79 -6.89 9.47
N TRP A 118 12.10 -7.67 8.63
CA TRP A 118 10.91 -8.45 9.02
C TRP A 118 11.23 -9.83 9.60
N LYS A 119 12.50 -10.25 9.53
CA LYS A 119 12.96 -11.57 9.98
C LYS A 119 13.46 -11.59 11.43
N GLU A 120 13.32 -10.49 12.17
CA GLU A 120 13.68 -10.40 13.59
C GLU A 120 12.44 -10.47 14.48
#